data_AF-A0A416ZES5-F1
#
_entry.id   AF-A0A416ZES5-F1
#
_cell.length_a   1.000
_cell.length_b   1.000
_cell.length_c   1.000
_cell.angle_alpha   90.00
_cell.angle_beta   90.00
_cell.angle_gamma   90.00
#
_symmetry.space_group_name_H-M   'P 1'
#
loop_
_entity.id
_entity.type
_entity.pdbx_description
1 polymer ?
#
loop_
_entity_poly.entity_id
_entity_poly.type
_entity_poly.pdbx_seq_one_letter_code
_entity_poly.pdbx_strand_id
1 'polypeptide(L)'
;MLSCSVEERPLTLGPIEFGGEDVDAVYNHLARFLREVPAIVVSPTRSGDLLVDPREVSEQIGPNATVYFTRDCSAMQAFNDRLEPNDLQCYGDALRVYAGHPHFDILGDGANHRFFPPSTLGDEEGRASCLEILRRALAQDVHAWETSVRIEDIKRRNRESSRERAFKRRAEEIQDLALDQVAEMLDAADEAANAAGEERDVALDERDDSAEHRRRAFIEGRG
;
A
#
# COMPACT_ATOMS: atom_id res chain seq x y z
N MET A 1 40.05 -11.09 29.87
CA MET A 1 38.64 -10.67 29.74
C MET A 1 38.35 -10.71 28.24
N LEU A 2 37.58 -11.69 27.77
CA LEU A 2 37.24 -11.81 26.35
C LEU A 2 36.05 -10.89 26.07
N SER A 3 36.28 -9.75 25.43
CA SER A 3 35.21 -8.91 24.90
C SER A 3 34.91 -9.38 23.48
N CYS A 4 33.79 -10.07 23.29
CA CYS A 4 33.28 -10.35 21.95
C CYS A 4 32.43 -9.16 21.51
N SER A 5 32.68 -8.63 20.31
CA SER A 5 31.94 -7.53 19.73
C SER A 5 31.42 -7.91 18.35
N VAL A 6 30.20 -7.51 18.05
CA VAL A 6 29.59 -7.58 16.72
C VAL A 6 29.33 -6.15 16.28
N GLU A 7 29.86 -5.74 15.13
CA GLU A 7 29.68 -4.39 14.59
C GLU A 7 30.03 -3.25 15.57
N GLU A 8 31.16 -3.40 16.27
CA GLU A 8 31.68 -2.44 17.26
C GLU A 8 30.80 -2.31 18.53
N ARG A 9 29.77 -3.15 18.68
CA ARG A 9 28.95 -3.24 19.88
C ARG A 9 29.32 -4.48 20.69
N PRO A 10 29.30 -4.41 22.03
CA PRO A 10 29.41 -5.60 22.87
C PRO A 10 28.35 -6.62 22.45
N LEU A 11 28.75 -7.88 22.32
CA LEU A 11 27.82 -8.95 21.98
C LEU A 11 26.75 -9.06 23.08
N THR A 12 25.55 -8.55 22.79
CA THR A 12 24.39 -8.62 23.68
C THR A 12 23.66 -9.92 23.45
N LEU A 13 23.59 -10.75 24.49
CA LEU A 13 22.87 -12.03 24.49
C LEU A 13 21.38 -11.89 24.81
N GLY A 14 20.94 -10.70 25.21
CA GLY A 14 19.57 -10.44 25.61
C GLY A 14 18.95 -9.28 24.83
N PRO A 15 17.62 -9.11 24.94
CA PRO A 15 16.91 -8.06 24.24
C PRO A 15 17.23 -6.69 24.85
N ILE A 16 17.20 -5.67 24.00
CA ILE A 16 17.48 -4.27 24.36
C ILE A 16 16.15 -3.53 24.43
N GLU A 17 15.79 -3.07 25.62
CA GLU A 17 14.68 -2.13 25.78
C GLU A 17 15.15 -0.73 25.37
N PHE A 18 14.32 0.00 24.65
CA PHE A 18 14.61 1.39 24.27
C PHE A 18 13.49 2.34 24.71
N GLY A 19 13.89 3.52 25.20
CA GLY A 19 12.97 4.62 25.52
C GLY A 19 12.93 5.68 24.41
N GLY A 20 12.19 6.77 24.65
CA GLY A 20 12.10 7.88 23.70
C GLY A 20 13.45 8.53 23.34
N GLU A 21 14.37 8.57 24.30
CA GLU A 21 15.74 9.11 24.13
C GLU A 21 16.65 8.23 23.27
N ASP A 22 16.33 6.94 23.14
CA ASP A 22 17.12 5.96 22.39
C ASP A 22 16.65 5.79 20.95
N VAL A 23 15.50 6.38 20.57
CA VAL A 23 14.86 6.17 19.25
C VAL A 23 15.82 6.42 18.10
N ASP A 24 16.57 7.53 18.13
CA ASP A 24 17.54 7.85 17.09
C ASP A 24 18.70 6.84 17.06
N ALA A 25 19.17 6.37 18.23
CA ALA A 25 20.25 5.40 18.31
C ALA A 25 19.84 4.02 17.75
N VAL A 26 18.59 3.60 18.00
CA VAL A 26 18.01 2.37 17.45
C VAL A 26 17.80 2.52 15.95
N TYR A 27 17.17 3.61 15.49
CA TYR A 27 16.97 3.87 14.07
C TYR A 27 18.29 3.88 13.29
N ASN A 28 19.29 4.62 13.76
CA ASN A 28 20.59 4.73 13.10
C ASN A 28 21.31 3.37 13.02
N HIS A 29 21.16 2.52 14.04
CA HIS A 29 21.66 1.15 13.96
C HIS A 29 20.89 0.33 12.91
N LEU A 30 19.57 0.47 12.87
CA LEU A 30 18.74 -0.26 11.93
C LEU A 30 18.98 0.13 10.47
N ALA A 31 19.30 1.40 10.23
CA ALA A 31 19.57 1.95 8.91
C ALA A 31 21.04 1.83 8.46
N ARG A 32 21.94 1.27 9.31
CA ARG A 32 23.36 1.12 8.98
C ARG A 32 23.52 0.12 7.83
N PHE A 33 23.89 0.59 6.65
CA PHE A 33 24.07 -0.26 5.45
C PHE A 33 25.12 -1.38 5.63
N LEU A 34 26.10 -1.18 6.52
CA LEU A 34 27.13 -2.18 6.85
C LEU A 34 26.68 -3.18 7.93
N ARG A 35 25.45 -3.08 8.44
CA ARG A 35 24.94 -4.02 9.44
C ARG A 35 24.81 -5.40 8.81
N GLU A 36 25.60 -6.36 9.25
CA GLU A 36 25.52 -7.76 8.83
C GLU A 36 24.42 -8.50 9.60
N VAL A 37 24.26 -8.17 10.90
CA VAL A 37 23.36 -8.90 11.79
C VAL A 37 21.95 -8.33 11.71
N PRO A 38 20.92 -9.15 11.38
CA PRO A 38 19.53 -8.71 11.41
C PRO A 38 19.13 -8.10 12.76
N ALA A 39 18.16 -7.19 12.74
CA ALA A 39 17.51 -6.70 13.94
C ALA A 39 16.05 -7.10 13.99
N ILE A 40 15.53 -7.40 15.17
CA ILE A 40 14.12 -7.68 15.41
C ILE A 40 13.58 -6.57 16.28
N VAL A 41 12.43 -6.01 15.93
CA VAL A 41 11.68 -5.10 16.80
C VAL A 41 10.38 -5.76 17.20
N VAL A 42 10.13 -5.83 18.51
CA VAL A 42 8.85 -6.26 19.09
C VAL A 42 8.10 -5.00 19.52
N SER A 43 6.95 -4.76 18.88
CA SER A 43 6.14 -3.58 19.18
C SER A 43 5.16 -3.86 20.33
N PRO A 44 4.95 -2.89 21.23
CA PRO A 44 3.98 -3.02 22.30
C PRO A 44 2.56 -2.96 21.78
N THR A 45 1.65 -3.46 22.61
CA THR A 45 0.23 -3.19 22.48
C THR A 45 -0.11 -1.76 22.85
N ARG A 46 -1.36 -1.35 22.61
CA ARG A 46 -1.85 -0.03 23.05
C ARG A 46 -1.78 0.14 24.58
N SER A 47 -1.71 -0.95 25.35
CA SER A 47 -1.53 -0.95 26.81
C SER A 47 -0.07 -1.02 27.26
N GLY A 48 0.89 -1.14 26.34
CA GLY A 48 2.32 -1.33 26.67
C GLY A 48 2.71 -2.79 26.93
N ASP A 49 1.83 -3.74 26.66
CA ASP A 49 2.11 -5.17 26.78
C ASP A 49 2.83 -5.69 25.55
N LEU A 50 3.45 -6.87 25.63
CA LEU A 50 4.15 -7.50 24.50
C LEU A 50 3.50 -8.85 24.25
N LEU A 51 2.99 -9.07 23.02
CA LEU A 51 2.40 -10.36 22.66
C LEU A 51 3.44 -11.48 22.57
N VAL A 52 4.67 -11.14 22.22
CA VAL A 52 5.82 -12.02 22.13
C VAL A 52 6.84 -11.58 23.17
N ASP A 53 7.35 -12.51 23.98
CA ASP A 53 8.40 -12.20 24.94
C ASP A 53 9.75 -11.98 24.22
N PRO A 54 10.35 -10.77 24.29
CA PRO A 54 11.64 -10.51 23.66
C PRO A 54 12.78 -11.39 24.19
N ARG A 55 12.68 -11.89 25.44
CA ARG A 55 13.66 -12.80 26.02
C ARG A 55 13.62 -14.15 25.34
N GLU A 56 12.41 -14.70 25.18
CA GLU A 56 12.21 -15.97 24.47
C GLU A 56 12.73 -15.89 23.03
N VAL A 57 12.45 -14.78 22.33
CA VAL A 57 12.99 -14.54 20.98
C VAL A 57 14.52 -14.57 20.98
N SER A 58 15.16 -13.86 21.90
CA SER A 58 16.62 -13.78 22.00
C SER A 58 17.26 -15.13 22.33
N GLU A 59 16.64 -15.90 23.23
CA GLU A 59 17.12 -17.23 23.62
C GLU A 59 17.06 -18.23 22.45
N GLN A 60 16.03 -18.15 21.61
CA GLN A 60 15.89 -19.06 20.46
C GLN A 60 16.87 -18.77 19.32
N ILE A 61 17.22 -17.49 19.12
CA ILE A 61 18.08 -17.09 18.00
C ILE A 61 19.52 -16.82 18.39
N GLY A 62 19.81 -16.68 19.69
CA GLY A 62 21.14 -16.35 20.20
C GLY A 62 21.68 -15.03 19.62
N PRO A 63 22.98 -14.93 19.30
CA PRO A 63 23.58 -13.71 18.78
C PRO A 63 23.32 -13.48 17.27
N ASN A 64 22.47 -14.28 16.63
CA ASN A 64 22.22 -14.18 15.19
C ASN A 64 21.29 -13.03 14.79
N ALA A 65 20.66 -12.37 15.75
CA ALA A 65 19.97 -11.10 15.53
C ALA A 65 19.96 -10.24 16.81
N THR A 66 19.90 -8.93 16.64
CA THR A 66 19.70 -8.00 17.76
C THR A 66 18.22 -7.80 18.01
N VAL A 67 17.73 -8.09 19.22
CA VAL A 67 16.31 -7.91 19.57
C VAL A 67 16.13 -6.58 20.29
N TYR A 68 15.26 -5.73 19.76
CA TYR A 68 14.80 -4.47 20.34
C TYR A 68 13.34 -4.59 20.74
N PHE A 69 12.97 -3.95 21.84
CA PHE A 69 11.59 -3.80 22.24
C PHE A 69 11.39 -2.49 23.00
N THR A 70 10.14 -2.08 23.13
CA THR A 70 9.77 -1.00 24.04
C THR A 70 8.38 -1.27 24.58
N ARG A 71 8.12 -0.84 25.80
CA ARG A 71 6.77 -0.78 26.38
C ARG A 71 6.18 0.63 26.33
N ASP A 72 7.00 1.60 25.94
CA ASP A 72 6.59 2.98 25.77
C ASP A 72 5.98 3.19 24.38
N CYS A 73 4.65 3.33 24.35
CA CYS A 73 3.90 3.58 23.12
C CYS A 73 4.32 4.87 22.41
N SER A 74 4.75 5.90 23.15
CA SER A 74 5.22 7.16 22.57
C SER A 74 6.60 6.99 21.93
N ALA A 75 7.50 6.24 22.55
CA ALA A 75 8.78 5.86 21.94
C ALA A 75 8.57 5.04 20.67
N MET A 76 7.64 4.08 20.69
CA MET A 76 7.32 3.27 19.52
C MET A 76 6.75 4.11 18.37
N GLN A 77 5.87 5.08 18.68
CA GLN A 77 5.34 5.98 17.67
C GLN A 77 6.45 6.82 17.04
N ALA A 78 7.29 7.47 17.85
CA ALA A 78 8.41 8.26 17.36
C ALA A 78 9.38 7.42 16.50
N PHE A 79 9.62 6.17 16.88
CA PHE A 79 10.41 5.23 16.10
C PHE A 79 9.76 4.89 14.75
N ASN A 80 8.44 4.64 14.72
CA ASN A 80 7.72 4.36 13.48
C ASN A 80 7.66 5.57 12.53
N ASP A 81 7.57 6.80 13.05
CA ASP A 81 7.57 8.02 12.23
C ASP A 81 8.87 8.15 11.43
N ARG A 82 10.00 7.68 11.98
CA ARG A 82 11.30 7.64 11.27
C ARG A 82 11.36 6.60 10.15
N LEU A 83 10.53 5.56 10.24
CA LEU A 83 10.47 4.44 9.30
C LEU A 83 9.40 4.62 8.22
N GLU A 84 8.47 5.56 8.41
CA GLU A 84 7.32 5.80 7.53
C GLU A 84 7.67 6.06 6.07
N PRO A 85 8.73 6.82 5.73
CA PRO A 85 9.06 7.07 4.32
C PRO A 85 9.29 5.81 3.47
N ASN A 86 9.53 4.64 4.11
CA ASN A 86 9.97 3.41 3.44
C ASN A 86 9.08 2.18 3.69
N ASP A 87 7.90 2.34 4.30
CA ASP A 87 6.99 1.23 4.66
C ASP A 87 7.64 0.19 5.61
N LEU A 88 8.52 0.67 6.48
CA LEU A 88 9.35 -0.15 7.38
C LEU A 88 8.80 -0.25 8.81
N GLN A 89 7.64 0.34 9.08
CA GLN A 89 7.13 0.48 10.44
C GLN A 89 6.71 -0.86 11.07
N CYS A 90 6.80 -0.92 12.39
CA CYS A 90 6.34 -2.05 13.20
C CYS A 90 5.23 -1.56 14.13
N TYR A 91 3.96 -1.74 13.74
CA TYR A 91 2.83 -1.23 14.50
C TYR A 91 2.15 -2.29 15.34
N GLY A 92 1.63 -1.83 16.48
CA GLY A 92 0.52 -2.41 17.24
C GLY A 92 0.62 -3.91 17.41
N ASP A 93 1.42 -4.35 18.38
CA ASP A 93 1.47 -5.75 18.82
C ASP A 93 2.16 -6.69 17.82
N ALA A 94 2.80 -6.15 16.78
CA ALA A 94 3.53 -6.89 15.77
C ALA A 94 5.00 -7.16 16.14
N LEU A 95 5.62 -8.04 15.35
CA LEU A 95 7.07 -8.27 15.32
C LEU A 95 7.59 -8.00 13.91
N ARG A 96 8.67 -7.22 13.77
CA ARG A 96 9.33 -7.00 12.47
C ARG A 96 10.79 -7.40 12.52
N VAL A 97 11.23 -8.15 11.52
CA VAL A 97 12.64 -8.52 11.28
C VAL A 97 13.20 -7.63 10.19
N TYR A 98 14.23 -6.88 10.52
CA TYR A 98 15.01 -6.09 9.59
C TYR A 98 16.27 -6.87 9.18
N ALA A 99 16.32 -7.35 7.94
CA ALA A 99 17.48 -8.04 7.38
C ALA A 99 18.79 -7.23 7.47
N GLY A 100 19.92 -7.94 7.46
CA GLY A 100 21.24 -7.33 7.26
C GLY A 100 21.35 -6.65 5.90
N HIS A 101 22.36 -5.80 5.77
CA HIS A 101 22.64 -4.94 4.62
C HIS A 101 21.41 -4.14 4.15
N PRO A 102 20.79 -3.35 5.05
CA PRO A 102 19.60 -2.59 4.72
C PRO A 102 19.92 -1.45 3.74
N HIS A 103 18.94 -1.11 2.90
CA HIS A 103 18.94 0.01 1.97
C HIS A 103 17.70 0.88 2.20
N PHE A 104 17.60 1.46 3.40
CA PHE A 104 16.44 2.29 3.79
C PHE A 104 16.28 3.55 2.93
N ASP A 105 17.26 3.89 2.10
CA ASP A 105 17.18 4.98 1.13
C ASP A 105 16.55 4.57 -0.21
N ILE A 106 16.30 3.27 -0.42
CA ILE A 106 15.76 2.72 -1.67
C ILE A 106 14.29 2.33 -1.49
N LEU A 107 13.42 2.91 -2.33
CA LEU A 107 12.03 2.49 -2.46
C LEU A 107 11.94 1.00 -2.79
N GLY A 108 11.26 0.23 -1.94
CA GLY A 108 11.07 -1.21 -2.10
C GLY A 108 11.92 -2.09 -1.18
N ASP A 109 12.88 -1.52 -0.44
CA ASP A 109 13.67 -2.28 0.56
C ASP A 109 12.79 -2.93 1.63
N GLY A 110 11.60 -2.37 1.88
CA GLY A 110 10.54 -2.98 2.68
C GLY A 110 10.27 -4.47 2.40
N ALA A 111 10.49 -4.95 1.18
CA ALA A 111 10.32 -6.37 0.83
C ALA A 111 11.41 -7.30 1.40
N ASN A 112 12.57 -6.77 1.76
CA ASN A 112 13.67 -7.50 2.39
C ASN A 112 13.45 -7.69 3.89
N HIS A 113 12.55 -6.92 4.49
CA HIS A 113 12.22 -6.98 5.90
C HIS A 113 10.90 -7.73 6.12
N ARG A 114 10.84 -8.55 7.17
CA ARG A 114 9.68 -9.41 7.43
C ARG A 114 8.80 -8.84 8.52
N PHE A 115 7.52 -8.70 8.23
CA PHE A 115 6.51 -8.25 9.18
C PHE A 115 5.60 -9.40 9.60
N PHE A 116 5.50 -9.65 10.90
CA PHE A 116 4.57 -10.59 11.51
C PHE A 116 3.43 -9.79 12.15
N PRO A 117 2.25 -9.72 11.50
CA PRO A 117 1.15 -8.92 11.99
C PRO A 117 0.52 -9.54 13.25
N PRO A 118 -0.26 -8.76 14.01
CA PRO A 118 -0.95 -9.26 15.21
C PRO A 118 -1.90 -10.41 14.94
N SER A 119 -2.50 -10.45 13.75
CA SER A 119 -3.36 -11.56 13.30
C SER A 119 -2.62 -12.90 13.26
N THR A 120 -1.29 -12.88 13.14
CA THR A 120 -0.43 -14.07 13.15
C THR A 120 0.06 -14.38 14.57
N LEU A 121 0.14 -13.39 15.46
CA LEU A 121 0.71 -13.52 16.81
C LEU A 121 -0.36 -13.57 17.92
N GLY A 122 -1.63 -13.48 17.56
CA GLY A 122 -2.74 -13.30 18.50
C GLY A 122 -3.06 -14.52 19.37
N ASP A 123 -2.59 -15.71 18.99
CA ASP A 123 -2.75 -16.96 19.76
C ASP A 123 -1.40 -17.64 20.05
N GLU A 124 -1.44 -18.68 20.88
CA GLU A 124 -0.23 -19.41 21.29
C GLU A 124 0.41 -20.18 20.12
N GLU A 125 -0.39 -20.77 19.24
CA GLU A 125 0.09 -21.54 18.09
C GLU A 125 0.80 -20.65 17.06
N GLY A 126 0.25 -19.48 16.77
CA GLY A 126 0.82 -18.48 15.88
C GLY A 126 2.13 -17.90 16.41
N ARG A 127 2.23 -17.68 17.73
CA ARG A 127 3.48 -17.27 18.39
C ARG A 127 4.54 -18.37 18.34
N ALA A 128 4.17 -19.61 18.65
CA ALA A 128 5.07 -20.75 18.54
C ALA A 128 5.58 -20.94 17.10
N SER A 129 4.69 -20.80 16.10
CA SER A 129 5.04 -20.86 14.69
C SER A 129 5.99 -19.73 14.28
N CYS A 130 5.75 -18.51 14.74
CA CYS A 130 6.64 -17.37 14.52
C CYS A 130 8.04 -17.64 15.06
N LEU A 131 8.14 -18.13 16.31
CA LEU A 131 9.42 -18.46 16.93
C LEU A 131 10.15 -19.59 16.19
N GLU A 132 9.43 -20.63 15.74
CA GLU A 132 10.03 -21.70 14.94
C GLU A 132 10.61 -21.17 13.63
N ILE A 133 9.87 -20.27 12.95
CA ILE A 133 10.32 -19.60 11.73
C ILE A 133 11.59 -18.79 11.99
N LEU A 134 11.60 -17.97 13.05
CA LEU A 134 12.77 -17.17 13.43
C LEU A 134 13.98 -18.05 13.71
N ARG A 135 13.79 -19.13 14.48
CA ARG A 135 14.85 -20.09 14.80
C ARG A 135 15.43 -20.73 13.54
N ARG A 136 14.58 -21.23 12.64
CA ARG A 136 15.03 -21.89 11.41
C ARG A 136 15.82 -20.93 10.53
N ALA A 137 15.33 -19.71 10.39
CA ALA A 137 15.84 -18.79 9.39
C ALA A 137 16.97 -17.88 9.89
N LEU A 138 17.14 -17.72 11.20
CA LEU A 138 18.23 -16.91 11.78
C LEU A 138 19.24 -17.75 12.55
N ALA A 139 18.85 -18.90 13.12
CA ALA A 139 19.74 -19.70 13.96
C ALA A 139 20.22 -21.02 13.33
N GLN A 140 19.49 -21.56 12.33
CA GLN A 140 19.79 -22.88 11.77
C GLN A 140 20.22 -22.85 10.30
N ASP A 141 19.69 -21.93 9.49
CA ASP A 141 19.94 -21.89 8.05
C ASP A 141 20.09 -20.45 7.54
N VAL A 142 21.31 -20.08 7.16
CA VAL A 142 21.70 -18.75 6.68
C VAL A 142 21.08 -18.44 5.30
N HIS A 143 20.61 -19.45 4.56
CA HIS A 143 20.04 -19.32 3.20
C HIS A 143 18.52 -19.57 3.11
N ALA A 144 17.83 -19.83 4.21
CA ALA A 144 16.37 -20.10 4.22
C ALA A 144 15.52 -18.99 3.58
N TRP A 145 16.05 -17.75 3.60
CA TRP A 145 15.38 -16.56 3.11
C TRP A 145 15.41 -16.41 1.58
N GLU A 146 16.37 -17.04 0.90
CA GLU A 146 16.57 -16.92 -0.56
C GLU A 146 15.67 -17.85 -1.37
N THR A 147 15.22 -18.98 -0.77
CA THR A 147 14.49 -20.03 -1.51
C THR A 147 12.98 -20.07 -1.21
N SER A 148 12.51 -19.32 -0.21
CA SER A 148 11.11 -19.38 0.22
C SER A 148 10.23 -18.33 -0.47
N VAL A 149 9.35 -18.77 -1.38
CA VAL A 149 8.24 -17.94 -1.87
C VAL A 149 7.25 -17.73 -0.72
N ARG A 150 7.11 -16.48 -0.26
CA ARG A 150 6.42 -16.15 0.99
C ARG A 150 4.91 -16.00 0.76
N ILE A 151 4.09 -16.56 1.65
CA ILE A 151 2.64 -16.41 1.60
C ILE A 151 2.23 -14.93 1.77
N GLU A 152 2.98 -14.13 2.53
CA GLU A 152 2.81 -12.68 2.59
C GLU A 152 3.02 -11.99 1.22
N ASP A 153 4.00 -12.43 0.42
CA ASP A 153 4.21 -11.88 -0.93
C ASP A 153 3.06 -12.22 -1.86
N ILE A 154 2.48 -13.43 -1.71
CA ILE A 154 1.27 -13.84 -2.42
C ILE A 154 0.07 -12.99 -1.96
N LYS A 155 -0.09 -12.76 -0.65
CA LYS A 155 -1.17 -11.94 -0.09
C LYS A 155 -1.04 -10.47 -0.52
N ARG A 156 0.17 -9.92 -0.56
CA ARG A 156 0.47 -8.55 -1.03
C ARG A 156 0.18 -8.42 -2.52
N ARG A 157 0.72 -9.32 -3.35
CA ARG A 157 0.40 -9.37 -4.79
C ARG A 157 -1.10 -9.54 -5.03
N ASN A 158 -1.80 -10.34 -4.23
CA ASN A 158 -3.25 -10.47 -4.34
C ASN A 158 -3.99 -9.18 -3.96
N ARG A 159 -3.52 -8.42 -2.95
CA ARG A 159 -4.11 -7.12 -2.61
C ARG A 159 -3.86 -6.09 -3.70
N GLU A 160 -2.64 -6.03 -4.24
CA GLU A 160 -2.28 -5.15 -5.38
C GLU A 160 -3.10 -5.50 -6.62
N SER A 161 -3.14 -6.78 -7.00
CA SER A 161 -3.95 -7.28 -8.10
C SER A 161 -5.45 -7.00 -7.92
N SER A 162 -5.96 -7.12 -6.68
CA SER A 162 -7.36 -6.80 -6.38
C SER A 162 -7.64 -5.30 -6.47
N ARG A 163 -6.71 -4.45 -6.02
CA ARG A 163 -6.79 -2.99 -6.14
C ARG A 163 -6.75 -2.56 -7.61
N GLU A 164 -5.87 -3.14 -8.40
CA GLU A 164 -5.73 -2.85 -9.83
C GLU A 164 -6.98 -3.26 -10.60
N ARG A 165 -7.56 -4.43 -10.30
CA ARG A 165 -8.85 -4.85 -10.87
C ARG A 165 -10.00 -3.92 -10.48
N ALA A 166 -10.03 -3.44 -9.24
CA ALA A 166 -11.04 -2.50 -8.78
C ALA A 166 -10.90 -1.13 -9.48
N PHE A 167 -9.67 -0.66 -9.68
CA PHE A 167 -9.38 0.56 -10.41
C PHE A 167 -9.78 0.45 -11.88
N LYS A 168 -9.43 -0.68 -12.53
CA LYS A 168 -9.79 -0.94 -13.93
C LYS A 168 -11.31 -0.99 -14.14
N ARG A 169 -12.05 -1.70 -13.29
CA ARG A 169 -13.52 -1.73 -13.36
C ARG A 169 -14.14 -0.34 -13.23
N ARG A 170 -13.63 0.47 -12.31
CA ARG A 170 -14.12 1.84 -12.11
C ARG A 170 -13.81 2.74 -13.31
N ALA A 171 -12.67 2.53 -13.98
CA ALA A 171 -12.34 3.24 -15.22
C ALA A 171 -13.27 2.82 -16.38
N GLU A 172 -13.58 1.53 -16.50
CA GLU A 172 -14.55 1.01 -17.48
C GLU A 172 -15.96 1.59 -17.23
N GLU A 173 -16.44 1.60 -15.98
CA GLU A 173 -17.73 2.21 -15.62
C GLU A 173 -17.81 3.70 -15.97
N ILE A 174 -16.73 4.45 -15.76
CA ILE A 174 -16.66 5.88 -16.14
C ILE A 174 -16.69 6.03 -17.66
N GLN A 175 -16.03 5.14 -18.39
CA GLN A 175 -15.98 5.17 -19.85
C GLN A 175 -17.34 4.82 -20.47
N ASP A 176 -18.02 3.82 -19.93
CA ASP A 176 -19.37 3.44 -20.37
C ASP A 176 -20.37 4.58 -20.10
N LEU A 177 -20.34 5.20 -18.92
CA LEU A 177 -21.19 6.35 -18.61
C LEU A 177 -20.94 7.54 -19.55
N ALA A 178 -19.68 7.76 -19.96
CA ALA A 178 -19.33 8.80 -20.90
C ALA A 178 -19.82 8.49 -22.33
N LEU A 179 -19.80 7.21 -22.73
CA LEU A 179 -20.34 6.77 -24.02
C LEU A 179 -21.86 6.91 -24.07
N ASP A 180 -22.56 6.55 -23.00
CA ASP A 180 -24.02 6.71 -22.88
C ASP A 180 -24.41 8.19 -22.97
N GLN A 181 -23.68 9.10 -22.29
CA GLN A 181 -23.91 10.54 -22.41
C GLN A 181 -23.69 11.06 -23.83
N VAL A 182 -22.68 10.57 -24.54
CA VAL A 182 -22.44 10.98 -25.94
C VAL A 182 -23.55 10.47 -26.86
N ALA A 183 -24.06 9.25 -26.64
CA ALA A 183 -25.18 8.71 -27.40
C ALA A 183 -26.46 9.54 -27.19
N GLU A 184 -26.80 9.86 -25.94
CA GLU A 184 -27.94 10.73 -25.63
C GLU A 184 -27.82 12.12 -26.28
N MET A 185 -26.62 12.69 -26.31
CA MET A 185 -26.37 13.97 -26.98
C MET A 185 -26.53 13.90 -28.49
N LEU A 186 -26.14 12.79 -29.13
CA LEU A 186 -26.30 12.59 -30.57
C LEU A 186 -27.78 12.41 -30.93
N ASP A 187 -28.52 11.60 -30.17
CA ASP A 187 -29.96 11.41 -30.37
C ASP A 187 -30.71 12.74 -30.25
N ALA A 188 -30.40 13.54 -29.22
CA ALA A 188 -30.99 14.87 -29.05
C ALA A 188 -30.62 15.85 -30.19
N ALA A 189 -29.42 15.74 -30.74
CA ALA A 189 -28.98 16.56 -31.87
C ALA A 189 -29.70 16.16 -33.17
N ASP A 190 -29.92 14.87 -33.40
CA ASP A 190 -30.68 14.35 -34.55
C ASP A 190 -32.15 14.74 -34.46
N GLU A 191 -32.77 14.67 -33.28
CA GLU A 191 -34.13 15.16 -33.04
C GLU A 191 -34.26 16.65 -33.35
N ALA A 192 -33.31 17.46 -32.86
CA ALA A 192 -33.29 18.90 -33.13
C ALA A 192 -33.08 19.22 -34.62
N ALA A 193 -32.23 18.46 -35.31
CA ALA A 193 -31.98 18.62 -36.74
C ALA A 193 -33.21 18.27 -37.58
N ASN A 194 -33.93 17.21 -37.22
CA ASN A 194 -35.18 16.82 -37.88
C ASN A 194 -36.27 17.87 -37.69
N ALA A 195 -36.48 18.36 -36.46
CA ALA A 195 -37.44 19.43 -36.18
C ALA A 195 -37.11 20.72 -36.97
N ALA A 196 -35.84 21.12 -37.02
CA ALA A 196 -35.41 22.26 -37.82
C ALA A 196 -35.61 22.05 -39.33
N GLY A 197 -35.49 20.80 -39.80
CA GLY A 197 -35.79 20.41 -41.18
C GLY A 197 -37.27 20.57 -41.51
N GLU A 198 -38.16 20.09 -40.64
CA GLU A 198 -39.61 20.23 -40.77
C GLU A 198 -40.04 21.71 -40.77
N GLU A 199 -39.53 22.52 -39.84
CA GLU A 199 -39.80 23.96 -39.79
C GLU A 199 -39.34 24.68 -41.07
N ARG A 200 -38.18 24.30 -41.61
CA ARG A 200 -37.67 24.85 -42.87
C ARG A 200 -38.59 24.51 -44.04
N ASP A 201 -39.06 23.26 -44.11
CA ASP A 201 -39.90 22.81 -45.22
C ASP A 201 -41.27 23.50 -45.18
N VAL A 202 -41.87 23.67 -44.00
CA VAL A 202 -43.08 24.50 -43.81
C VAL A 202 -42.85 25.94 -44.26
N ALA A 203 -41.73 26.56 -43.88
CA ALA A 203 -41.41 27.93 -44.27
C ALA A 203 -41.17 28.10 -45.79
N LEU A 204 -40.66 27.05 -46.46
CA LEU A 204 -40.49 27.04 -47.91
C LEU A 204 -41.83 26.95 -48.64
N ASP A 205 -42.73 26.09 -48.17
CA ASP A 205 -44.08 25.95 -48.74
C ASP A 205 -44.87 27.26 -48.58
N GLU A 206 -44.87 27.88 -47.38
CA GLU A 206 -45.53 29.18 -47.15
C GLU A 206 -44.99 30.29 -48.06
N ARG A 207 -43.67 30.29 -48.31
CA ARG A 207 -43.02 31.25 -49.21
C ARG A 207 -43.47 31.05 -50.66
N ASP A 208 -43.56 29.81 -51.09
CA ASP A 208 -43.91 29.44 -52.45
C ASP A 208 -45.40 29.72 -52.73
N ASP A 209 -46.30 29.41 -51.78
CA ASP A 209 -47.71 29.81 -51.80
C ASP A 209 -47.88 31.32 -51.85
N SER A 210 -47.15 32.06 -51.03
CA SER A 210 -47.14 33.53 -51.04
C SER A 210 -46.60 34.11 -52.35
N ALA A 211 -45.66 33.44 -53.01
CA ALA A 211 -45.16 33.82 -54.33
C ALA A 211 -46.19 33.56 -55.43
N GLU A 212 -46.92 32.44 -55.35
CA GLU A 212 -48.01 32.12 -56.27
C GLU A 212 -49.19 33.08 -56.13
N HIS A 213 -49.59 33.40 -54.89
CA HIS A 213 -50.64 34.38 -54.62
C HIS A 213 -50.29 35.77 -55.18
N ARG A 214 -49.03 36.22 -55.01
CA ARG A 214 -48.53 37.47 -55.61
C ARG A 214 -48.54 37.43 -57.13
N ARG A 215 -48.19 36.29 -57.75
CA ARG A 215 -48.26 36.12 -59.21
C ARG A 215 -49.69 36.19 -59.73
N ARG A 216 -50.65 35.54 -59.05
CA ARG A 216 -52.08 35.59 -59.43
C ARG A 216 -52.65 37.01 -59.30
N ALA A 217 -52.39 37.69 -58.19
CA ALA A 217 -52.81 39.08 -57.98
C ALA A 217 -52.23 40.06 -59.03
N PHE A 218 -51.00 39.82 -59.49
CA PHE A 218 -50.38 40.61 -60.56
C PHE A 218 -51.02 40.39 -61.93
N ILE A 219 -51.54 39.18 -62.20
CA ILE A 219 -52.23 38.85 -63.45
C ILE A 219 -53.66 39.43 -63.45
N GLU A 220 -54.37 39.36 -62.32
CA GLU A 220 -55.74 39.87 -62.19
C GLU A 220 -55.81 41.41 -62.09
N GLY A 221 -54.80 42.08 -61.53
CA GLY A 221 -54.72 43.55 -61.48
C GLY A 221 -54.39 44.23 -62.81
N ARG A 222 -54.26 43.46 -63.89
CA ARG A 222 -53.93 43.94 -65.25
C ARG A 222 -55.05 43.73 -66.27
N GLY A 223 -56.23 43.26 -65.82
CA GLY A 223 -57.47 43.12 -66.59
C GLY A 223 -58.39 44.32 -66.45
#